data_AF-A0A3A5Z8M2-F1
#
_entry.id   AF-A0A3A5Z8M2-F1
#
_cell.length_a   1.000
_cell.length_b   1.000
_cell.length_c   1.000
_cell.angle_alpha   90.00
_cell.angle_beta   90.00
_cell.angle_gamma   90.00
#
_symmetry.space_group_name_H-M   'P 1'
#
loop_
_entity.id
_entity.type
_entity.pdbx_description
1 polymer ?
#
loop_
_entity_poly.entity_id
_entity_poly.type
_entity_poly.pdbx_seq_one_letter_code
_entity_poly.pdbx_strand_id
1 'polypeptide(L)'
;MKKIHFTDRYLLNPRHPVTVFVIGAGGTGSQVITNLARMSMALQALGHPGLHVTVFDPDTVSQANIGRQLFSETELGLNKAVWRKRSIPTHLERHNPPTIIA
;
A
#
# COMPACT_ATOMS: atom_id res chain seq x y z
N MET A 1 -22.22 -26.65 -8.09
CA MET A 1 -21.45 -26.59 -6.83
C MET A 1 -21.36 -25.13 -6.38
N LYS A 2 -21.70 -24.81 -5.13
CA LYS A 2 -21.60 -23.43 -4.60
C LYS A 2 -20.13 -23.13 -4.29
N LYS A 3 -19.59 -22.03 -4.83
CA LYS A 3 -18.21 -21.59 -4.48
C LYS A 3 -18.25 -21.03 -3.06
N ILE A 4 -17.54 -21.67 -2.14
CA ILE A 4 -17.42 -21.23 -0.75
C ILE A 4 -16.00 -20.71 -0.55
N HIS A 5 -15.87 -19.52 0.04
CA HIS A 5 -14.58 -18.95 0.43
C HIS A 5 -14.40 -19.12 1.93
N PHE A 6 -13.29 -19.71 2.33
CA PHE A 6 -12.88 -19.80 3.73
C PHE A 6 -11.88 -18.69 4.02
N THR A 7 -12.03 -18.03 5.15
CA THR A 7 -11.15 -16.95 5.60
C THR A 7 -10.69 -17.26 7.01
N ASP A 8 -9.38 -17.17 7.24
CA ASP A 8 -8.81 -17.37 8.57
C ASP A 8 -9.38 -16.33 9.56
N ARG A 9 -9.68 -16.75 10.80
CA ARG A 9 -10.19 -15.86 11.84
C ARG A 9 -9.26 -14.69 12.13
N TYR A 10 -7.95 -14.90 11.97
CA TYR A 10 -6.96 -13.85 12.11
C TYR A 10 -7.20 -12.68 11.14
N LEU A 11 -7.73 -12.92 9.95
CA LEU A 11 -8.03 -11.86 8.97
C LEU A 11 -9.37 -11.14 9.25
N LEU A 12 -10.23 -11.72 10.09
CA LEU A 12 -11.55 -11.17 10.41
C LEU A 12 -11.54 -10.38 11.72
N ASN A 13 -10.78 -10.84 12.72
CA ASN A 13 -10.70 -10.22 14.04
C ASN A 13 -9.28 -10.27 14.63
N PRO A 14 -8.30 -9.57 14.04
CA PRO A 14 -6.95 -9.50 14.57
C PRO A 14 -6.86 -8.51 15.75
N ARG A 15 -5.81 -8.64 16.57
CA ARG A 15 -5.52 -7.67 17.65
C ARG A 15 -4.68 -6.47 17.20
N HIS A 16 -4.17 -6.50 15.98
CA HIS A 16 -3.31 -5.47 15.38
C HIS A 16 -3.54 -5.44 13.87
N PRO A 17 -3.09 -4.40 13.15
CA PRO A 17 -3.20 -4.36 11.70
C PRO A 17 -2.59 -5.61 11.05
N VAL A 18 -3.20 -6.07 9.96
CA VAL A 18 -2.66 -7.19 9.18
C VAL A 18 -1.50 -6.68 8.32
N THR A 19 -0.33 -7.27 8.48
CA THR A 19 0.85 -6.90 7.69
C THR A 19 0.74 -7.42 6.26
N VAL A 20 0.96 -6.55 5.29
CA VAL A 20 0.97 -6.86 3.86
C VAL A 20 2.27 -6.35 3.25
N PHE A 21 3.00 -7.24 2.59
CA PHE A 21 4.16 -6.88 1.78
C PHE A 21 3.78 -6.82 0.32
N VAL A 22 4.05 -5.68 -0.32
CA VAL A 22 3.86 -5.49 -1.76
C VAL A 22 5.22 -5.39 -2.43
N ILE A 23 5.51 -6.31 -3.34
CA ILE A 23 6.74 -6.33 -4.12
C ILE A 23 6.43 -5.77 -5.51
N GLY A 24 7.02 -4.62 -5.83
CA GLY A 24 6.78 -3.85 -7.04
C GLY A 24 5.75 -2.73 -6.83
N ALA A 25 6.13 -1.52 -7.20
CA ALA A 25 5.34 -0.29 -7.14
C ALA A 25 5.15 0.35 -8.53
N GLY A 26 5.41 -0.40 -9.61
CA GLY A 26 5.08 -0.01 -10.99
C GLY A 26 3.56 0.11 -11.24
N GLY A 27 3.11 -0.09 -12.49
CA GLY A 27 1.70 0.12 -12.87
C GLY A 27 0.69 -0.67 -12.03
N THR A 28 0.84 -2.00 -11.97
CA THR A 28 -0.04 -2.88 -11.17
C THR A 28 0.14 -2.64 -9.68
N GLY A 29 1.39 -2.52 -9.22
CA GLY A 29 1.72 -2.30 -7.81
C GLY A 29 1.04 -1.04 -7.27
N SER A 30 1.14 0.07 -8.01
CA SER A 30 0.49 1.33 -7.66
C SER A 30 -1.04 1.20 -7.53
N GLN A 31 -1.70 0.44 -8.39
CA GLN A 31 -3.15 0.17 -8.28
C GLN A 31 -3.48 -0.70 -7.07
N VAL A 32 -2.70 -1.76 -6.82
CA VAL A 32 -2.86 -2.64 -5.66
C VAL A 32 -2.72 -1.84 -4.37
N ILE A 33 -1.67 -1.03 -4.23
CA ILE A 33 -1.46 -0.18 -3.05
C ILE A 33 -2.62 0.82 -2.85
N THR A 34 -3.20 1.32 -3.95
CA THR A 34 -4.38 2.22 -3.89
C THR A 34 -5.61 1.51 -3.36
N ASN A 35 -5.88 0.31 -3.85
CA ASN A 35 -7.00 -0.50 -3.36
C ASN A 35 -6.78 -1.00 -1.92
N LEU A 36 -5.55 -1.36 -1.54
CA LEU A 36 -5.22 -1.75 -0.16
C LEU A 36 -5.49 -0.60 0.83
N ALA A 37 -5.13 0.63 0.50
CA ALA A 37 -5.42 1.76 1.40
C ALA A 37 -6.93 2.01 1.54
N ARG A 38 -7.68 1.97 0.43
CA ARG A 38 -9.15 2.08 0.50
C ARG A 38 -9.77 0.95 1.33
N MET A 39 -9.25 -0.26 1.17
CA MET A 39 -9.69 -1.43 1.95
C MET A 39 -9.36 -1.25 3.44
N SER A 40 -8.17 -0.75 3.77
CA SER A 40 -7.78 -0.46 5.16
C SER A 40 -8.74 0.53 5.81
N MET A 41 -9.03 1.65 5.12
CA MET A 41 -10.00 2.64 5.60
C MET A 41 -11.39 2.03 5.83
N ALA A 42 -11.87 1.20 4.91
CA ALA A 42 -13.15 0.52 5.06
C ALA A 42 -13.16 -0.47 6.23
N LEU A 43 -12.08 -1.23 6.40
CA LEU A 43 -11.89 -2.14 7.53
C LEU A 43 -11.90 -1.37 8.86
N GLN A 44 -11.16 -0.27 8.96
CA GLN A 44 -11.13 0.61 10.13
C GLN A 44 -12.50 1.18 10.46
N ALA A 45 -13.27 1.63 9.46
CA ALA A 45 -14.64 2.11 9.66
C ALA A 45 -15.59 1.02 10.20
N LEU A 46 -15.28 -0.26 9.98
CA LEU A 46 -16.03 -1.42 10.50
C LEU A 46 -15.50 -1.93 11.85
N GLY A 47 -14.52 -1.24 12.46
CA GLY A 47 -13.90 -1.63 13.74
C GLY A 47 -12.77 -2.66 13.61
N HIS A 48 -12.35 -3.02 12.40
CA HIS A 48 -11.16 -3.86 12.18
C HIS A 48 -9.89 -2.99 12.28
N PRO A 49 -8.76 -3.49 12.82
CA PRO A 49 -7.50 -2.74 12.93
C PRO A 49 -6.84 -2.22 11.63
N GLY A 50 -7.46 -2.40 10.45
CA GLY A 50 -6.85 -2.08 9.15
C GLY A 50 -5.66 -2.95 8.73
N LEU A 51 -4.83 -2.39 7.84
CA LEU A 51 -3.70 -3.05 7.18
C LEU A 51 -2.41 -2.25 7.39
N HIS A 52 -1.31 -2.93 7.66
CA HIS A 52 0.02 -2.34 7.69
C HIS A 52 0.77 -2.75 6.42
N VAL A 53 0.96 -1.81 5.48
CA VAL A 53 1.52 -2.12 4.16
C VAL A 53 2.96 -1.64 4.06
N THR A 54 3.88 -2.53 3.70
CA THR A 54 5.25 -2.14 3.31
C THR A 54 5.47 -2.47 1.84
N VAL A 55 6.00 -1.50 1.10
CA VAL A 55 6.22 -1.61 -0.34
C VAL A 55 7.71 -1.72 -0.61
N PHE A 56 8.08 -2.61 -1.52
CA PHE A 56 9.46 -2.82 -1.96
C PHE A 56 9.55 -2.63 -3.45
N ASP A 57 10.42 -1.75 -3.91
CA ASP A 57 10.74 -1.59 -5.33
C ASP A 57 12.18 -1.05 -5.44
N PRO A 58 13.08 -1.74 -6.18
CA PRO A 58 14.45 -1.26 -6.34
C PRO A 58 14.54 -0.09 -7.32
N ASP A 59 13.52 0.14 -8.16
CA ASP A 59 13.57 1.14 -9.21
C ASP A 59 13.27 2.54 -8.69
N THR A 60 13.72 3.49 -9.50
CA THR A 60 13.40 4.91 -9.39
C THR A 60 12.38 5.30 -10.46
N VAL A 61 11.54 6.29 -10.18
CA VAL A 61 10.60 6.85 -11.15
C VAL A 61 11.38 7.54 -12.27
N SER A 62 11.09 7.15 -13.51
CA SER A 62 11.63 7.75 -14.73
C SER A 62 10.52 8.39 -15.57
N GLN A 63 10.91 9.19 -16.57
CA GLN A 63 9.96 9.85 -17.48
C GLN A 63 8.98 8.86 -18.15
N ALA A 64 9.45 7.66 -18.51
CA ALA A 64 8.61 6.63 -19.12
C ALA A 64 7.52 6.06 -18.18
N ASN A 65 7.55 6.39 -16.89
CA ASN A 65 6.55 5.98 -15.92
C ASN A 65 5.41 6.99 -15.79
N ILE A 66 5.64 8.26 -16.13
CA ILE A 66 4.64 9.33 -16.04
C ILE A 66 3.48 9.03 -17.01
N GLY A 67 2.25 9.19 -16.54
CA GLY A 67 1.03 8.94 -17.31
C GLY A 67 0.70 7.46 -17.57
N ARG A 68 1.67 6.54 -17.44
CA ARG A 68 1.46 5.08 -17.58
C ARG A 68 1.32 4.38 -16.23
N GLN A 69 2.00 4.88 -15.22
CA GLN A 69 1.95 4.44 -13.84
C GLN A 69 1.43 5.60 -13.00
N LEU A 70 0.99 5.35 -11.77
CA LEU A 70 0.39 6.40 -10.94
C LEU A 70 1.43 7.35 -10.33
N PHE A 71 2.44 7.77 -11.10
CA PHE A 71 3.44 8.73 -10.66
C PHE A 71 3.20 10.11 -11.30
N SER A 72 3.54 11.16 -10.56
CA SER A 72 3.57 12.54 -11.03
C SER A 72 4.98 12.99 -11.41
N GLU A 73 5.09 14.06 -12.19
CA GLU A 73 6.41 14.62 -12.57
C GLU A 73 7.24 15.04 -11.35
N THR A 74 6.59 15.42 -10.24
CA THR A 74 7.26 15.80 -8.99
C THR A 74 7.96 14.64 -8.29
N GLU A 75 7.74 13.40 -8.76
CA GLU A 75 8.30 12.18 -8.18
C GLU A 75 9.43 11.58 -9.01
N LEU A 76 9.78 12.20 -10.15
CA LEU A 76 10.93 11.78 -10.96
C LEU A 76 12.21 11.74 -10.12
N GLY A 77 12.98 10.66 -10.26
CA GLY A 77 14.19 10.46 -9.46
C GLY A 77 13.94 9.96 -8.04
N LEU A 78 12.69 9.84 -7.58
CA LEU A 78 12.37 9.21 -6.29
C LEU A 78 12.24 7.70 -6.43
N ASN A 79 12.60 6.97 -5.38
CA ASN A 79 12.37 5.54 -5.31
C ASN A 79 10.86 5.23 -5.40
N LYS A 80 10.50 4.26 -6.25
CA LYS A 80 9.10 3.91 -6.53
C LYS A 80 8.34 3.39 -5.30
N ALA A 81 9.01 2.96 -4.24
CA ALA A 81 8.33 2.55 -3.02
C ALA A 81 8.04 3.73 -2.06
N VAL A 82 8.71 4.87 -2.20
CA VAL A 82 8.64 5.99 -1.24
C VAL A 82 7.55 7.02 -1.58
N TRP A 83 7.16 7.12 -2.85
CA TRP A 83 6.44 8.29 -3.37
C TRP A 83 5.09 8.58 -2.68
N ARG A 84 4.38 7.55 -2.22
CA ARG A 84 3.02 7.70 -1.66
C ARG A 84 2.96 7.89 -0.16
N LYS A 85 3.89 8.66 0.42
CA LYS A 85 3.77 9.13 1.81
C LYS A 85 2.95 10.42 1.96
N ARG A 86 2.60 11.13 0.87
CA ARG A 86 2.03 12.49 0.97
C ARG A 86 0.51 12.60 0.98
N SER A 87 -0.23 11.57 0.54
CA SER A 87 -1.71 11.65 0.45
C SER A 87 -2.44 10.94 1.59
N ILE A 88 -1.70 10.33 2.53
CA ILE A 88 -2.26 9.66 3.71
C ILE A 88 -1.47 10.20 4.92
N PRO A 89 -2.08 10.96 5.83
CA PRO A 89 -1.37 11.57 6.94
C PRO A 89 -0.80 10.49 7.85
N THR A 90 0.51 10.29 7.82
CA THR A 90 1.23 9.38 8.71
C THR A 90 2.45 10.09 9.29
N HIS A 91 2.30 10.56 10.52
CA HIS A 91 3.43 10.93 11.37
C HIS A 91 4.14 9.65 11.80
N LEU A 92 5.16 9.18 11.07
CA LEU A 92 6.35 8.53 11.66
C LEU A 92 7.41 8.11 10.61
N GLU A 93 8.67 8.29 11.02
CA GLU A 93 9.89 7.56 10.63
C GLU A 93 10.60 7.88 9.30
N ARG A 94 11.81 8.45 9.47
CA ARG A 94 12.84 8.71 8.44
C ARG A 94 13.90 7.58 8.35
N HIS A 95 13.75 6.48 9.09
CA HIS A 95 14.78 5.43 9.20
C HIS A 95 14.32 3.99 8.90
N ASN A 96 13.08 3.79 8.45
CA ASN A 96 12.53 2.49 8.08
C ASN A 96 12.29 2.40 6.55
N PRO A 97 12.23 1.19 5.93
CA PRO A 97 11.76 1.05 4.56
C PRO A 97 10.40 1.75 4.40
N PRO A 98 10.02 2.18 3.19
CA PRO A 98 8.80 2.96 3.01
C PRO A 98 7.56 2.14 3.39
N THR A 99 7.13 2.37 4.62
CA THR A 99 5.89 1.88 5.18
C THR A 99 4.78 2.86 4.82
N ILE A 100 3.70 2.32 4.25
CA ILE A 100 2.41 2.99 4.13
C ILE A 100 1.57 2.45 5.29
N ILE A 101 1.45 3.25 6.36
CA ILE A 101 0.47 2.98 7.41
C ILE A 101 -0.86 3.52 6.86
N ALA A 102 -1.76 2.64 6.44
CA ALA A 102 -3.09 3.00 5.96
C ALA A 102 -4.13 2.60 7.00
#